data_AF-A0A7C3SGI6-F1
#
_entry.id   AF-A0A7C3SGI6-F1
#
_cell.length_a   1.000
_cell.length_b   1.000
_cell.length_c   1.000
_cell.angle_alpha   90.00
_cell.angle_beta   90.00
_cell.angle_gamma   90.00
#
_symmetry.space_group_name_H-M   'P 1'
#
loop_
_entity.id
_entity.type
_entity.pdbx_description
1 polymer ?
#
loop_
_entity_poly.entity_id
_entity_poly.type
_entity_poly.pdbx_seq_one_letter_code
_entity_poly.pdbx_strand_id
1 'polypeptide(L)'
;MTPETRPQRIGEWSRKIHEELCQLLPSGPNEADLRRKIDPLLEEFCREFNICPLVRAEYTLATGRADAVFNRLVIEYERPGVLKKTPDAGTRRAAQQVKEYLEGLATKEHRQLERLAGVAFDGYYLLFGRYMGGQWIEERPVEVNLHSLERLLTWLSGLTSGIALTSENLHRDFGIEQPRTQNILGGLFQAIRSALEGQDSLVGGLFEQWRLFFSEAIDYSEAFGGRKLEPLRKWVRKAGFEVHTAQEAERFFFVLHTYFALLVKLLAWLALSRHLGVKLGAASFAGLTTADGQTLRRRLHEMESGGIFHAYGIQNLLEGDFFSWYLYAWNNRIENALREILKRLDEYDPTTLTLLPEETRDL
;
A
#
# COMPACT_ATOMS: atom_id res chain seq x y z
N MET A 1 13.63 8.95 -7.48
CA MET A 1 13.65 9.99 -6.44
C MET A 1 13.63 9.34 -5.07
N THR A 2 14.42 9.81 -4.11
CA THR A 2 14.47 9.20 -2.76
C THR A 2 13.30 9.67 -1.89
N PRO A 3 12.83 8.89 -0.90
CA PRO A 3 11.77 9.30 0.01
C PRO A 3 12.07 10.61 0.76
N GLU A 4 13.35 10.88 1.04
CA GLU A 4 13.83 12.07 1.76
C GLU A 4 13.73 13.37 0.96
N THR A 5 13.93 13.28 -0.37
CA THR A 5 13.86 14.46 -1.25
C THR A 5 12.44 14.77 -1.70
N ARG A 6 11.52 13.79 -1.61
CA ARG A 6 10.15 13.91 -2.13
C ARG A 6 9.34 15.07 -1.49
N PRO A 7 9.28 15.25 -0.15
CA PRO A 7 8.54 16.38 0.45
C PRO A 7 9.13 17.74 0.05
N GLN A 8 10.45 17.84 -0.02
CA GLN A 8 11.14 19.07 -0.44
C GLN A 8 10.78 19.42 -1.89
N ARG A 9 10.81 18.43 -2.80
CA ARG A 9 10.41 18.60 -4.20
C ARG A 9 8.93 18.95 -4.33
N ILE A 10 8.04 18.33 -3.54
CA ILE A 10 6.61 18.71 -3.50
C ILE A 10 6.47 20.19 -3.10
N GLY A 11 7.21 20.67 -2.09
CA GLY A 11 7.20 22.07 -1.67
C GLY A 11 7.76 23.03 -2.73
N GLU A 12 8.76 22.62 -3.51
CA GLU A 12 9.26 23.39 -4.66
C GLU A 12 8.21 23.52 -5.77
N TRP A 13 7.53 22.42 -6.10
CA TRP A 13 6.47 22.42 -7.10
C TRP A 13 5.24 23.20 -6.65
N SER A 14 4.89 23.12 -5.35
CA SER A 14 3.85 23.96 -4.75
C SER A 14 4.15 25.45 -4.93
N ARG A 15 5.39 25.88 -4.66
CA ARG A 15 5.84 27.26 -4.90
C ARG A 15 5.71 27.67 -6.36
N LYS A 16 6.17 26.84 -7.30
CA LYS A 16 6.04 27.12 -8.74
C LYS A 16 4.59 27.31 -9.17
N ILE A 17 3.69 26.42 -8.75
CA ILE A 17 2.26 26.51 -9.08
C ILE A 17 1.65 27.77 -8.46
N HIS A 18 1.98 28.05 -7.20
CA HIS A 18 1.50 29.25 -6.51
C HIS A 18 1.96 30.54 -7.19
N GLU A 19 3.22 30.62 -7.62
CA GLU A 19 3.76 31.76 -8.36
C GLU A 19 3.04 31.97 -9.69
N GLU A 20 2.80 30.91 -10.45
CA GLU A 20 2.04 31.00 -11.72
C GLU A 20 0.60 31.49 -11.47
N LEU A 21 -0.06 30.99 -10.43
CA LEU A 21 -1.40 31.45 -10.05
C LEU A 21 -1.42 32.92 -9.65
N CYS A 22 -0.43 33.38 -8.88
CA CYS A 22 -0.31 34.79 -8.49
C CYS A 22 -0.15 35.73 -9.70
N GLN A 23 0.51 35.26 -10.76
CA GLN A 23 0.66 36.02 -12.00
C GLN A 23 -0.60 35.98 -12.87
N LEU A 24 -1.28 34.84 -12.90
CA LEU A 24 -2.41 34.59 -13.80
C LEU A 24 -3.71 35.21 -13.30
N LEU A 25 -4.07 35.00 -12.02
CA LEU A 25 -5.37 35.37 -11.45
C LEU A 25 -5.72 36.87 -11.54
N PRO A 26 -4.78 37.83 -11.41
CA PRO A 26 -5.09 39.26 -11.55
C PRO A 26 -5.63 39.66 -12.93
N SER A 27 -5.37 38.87 -13.97
CA SER A 27 -5.85 39.14 -15.33
C SER A 27 -7.33 38.77 -15.57
N GLY A 28 -8.01 38.19 -14.57
CA GLY A 28 -9.38 37.67 -14.71
C GLY A 28 -9.50 36.51 -15.71
N PRO A 29 -8.66 35.47 -15.60
CA PRO A 29 -8.61 34.37 -16.57
C PRO A 29 -9.91 33.56 -16.55
N ASN A 30 -10.25 32.94 -17.67
CA ASN A 30 -11.31 31.92 -17.70
C ASN A 30 -10.73 30.53 -17.33
N GLU A 31 -11.61 29.53 -17.24
CA GLU A 31 -11.25 28.13 -16.95
C GLU A 31 -10.21 27.56 -17.92
N ALA A 32 -10.36 27.82 -19.22
CA ALA A 32 -9.43 27.33 -20.24
C ALA A 32 -8.03 27.97 -20.12
N ASP A 33 -7.96 29.23 -19.70
CA ASP A 33 -6.69 29.92 -19.43
C ASP A 33 -6.02 29.38 -18.16
N LEU A 34 -6.80 29.15 -17.09
CA LEU A 34 -6.32 28.49 -15.87
C LEU A 34 -5.73 27.11 -16.19
N ARG A 35 -6.50 26.26 -16.87
CA ARG A 35 -6.07 24.93 -17.28
C ARG A 35 -4.79 24.98 -18.12
N ARG A 36 -4.74 25.86 -19.13
CA ARG A 36 -3.57 26.00 -20.03
C ARG A 36 -2.27 26.31 -19.28
N LYS A 37 -2.35 27.00 -18.15
CA LYS A 37 -1.19 27.35 -17.32
C LYS A 37 -0.83 26.28 -16.30
N ILE A 38 -1.81 25.66 -15.66
CA ILE A 38 -1.53 24.71 -14.57
C ILE A 38 -1.26 23.29 -15.06
N ASP A 39 -1.95 22.83 -16.10
CA ASP A 39 -1.78 21.47 -16.61
C ASP A 39 -0.33 21.12 -16.99
N PRO A 40 0.42 21.98 -17.71
CA PRO A 40 1.83 21.69 -18.02
C PRO A 40 2.69 21.53 -16.77
N LEU A 41 2.43 22.29 -15.70
CA LEU A 41 3.15 22.19 -14.43
C LEU A 41 2.85 20.86 -13.74
N LEU A 42 1.59 20.43 -13.74
CA LEU A 42 1.20 19.12 -13.19
C LEU A 42 1.80 17.96 -14.01
N GLU A 43 1.93 18.11 -15.32
CA GLU A 43 2.60 17.11 -16.17
C GLU A 43 4.10 17.01 -15.93
N GLU A 44 4.78 18.16 -15.79
CA GLU A 44 6.19 18.17 -15.44
C GLU A 44 6.43 17.56 -14.06
N PHE A 45 5.59 17.90 -13.09
CA PHE A 45 5.57 17.25 -11.78
C PHE A 45 5.41 15.73 -11.92
N CYS A 46 4.41 15.27 -12.67
CA CYS A 46 4.18 13.85 -12.88
C CYS A 46 5.39 13.14 -13.53
N ARG A 47 5.98 13.75 -14.56
CA ARG A 47 7.20 13.21 -15.21
C ARG A 47 8.35 13.09 -14.22
N GLU A 48 8.59 14.11 -13.41
CA GLU A 48 9.66 14.10 -12.43
C GLU A 48 9.47 13.04 -11.34
N PHE A 49 8.21 12.79 -10.94
CA PHE A 49 7.86 11.83 -9.92
C PHE A 49 7.70 10.40 -10.47
N ASN A 50 8.00 10.16 -11.75
CA ASN A 50 7.76 8.91 -12.48
C ASN A 50 6.30 8.43 -12.36
N ILE A 51 5.37 9.38 -12.38
CA ILE A 51 3.94 9.15 -12.39
C ILE A 51 3.52 9.02 -13.85
N CYS A 52 3.01 7.86 -14.23
CA CYS A 52 2.40 7.69 -15.55
C CYS A 52 0.97 8.27 -15.52
N PRO A 53 0.69 9.40 -16.21
CA PRO A 53 -0.69 9.79 -16.44
C PRO A 53 -1.35 8.69 -17.26
N LEU A 54 -2.46 8.14 -16.77
CA LEU A 54 -3.10 6.99 -17.43
C LEU A 54 -3.55 7.39 -18.84
N VAL A 55 -4.13 8.58 -18.99
CA VAL A 55 -4.70 9.08 -20.25
C VAL A 55 -4.90 10.60 -20.15
N ARG A 56 -4.24 11.38 -21.04
CA ARG A 56 -4.73 12.70 -21.48
C ARG A 56 -5.60 12.44 -22.71
N ALA A 57 -6.86 12.11 -22.52
CA ALA A 57 -7.76 11.94 -23.65
C ALA A 57 -9.19 12.24 -23.24
N GLU A 58 -9.90 12.77 -24.22
CA GLU A 58 -11.33 13.01 -24.28
C GLU A 58 -12.14 11.79 -23.85
N TYR A 59 -12.37 11.63 -22.54
CA TYR A 59 -13.43 10.78 -22.04
C TYR A 59 -14.74 11.53 -22.19
N THR A 60 -15.42 11.34 -23.32
CA THR A 60 -16.83 11.69 -23.44
C THR A 60 -17.63 10.58 -22.75
N LEU A 61 -17.80 10.70 -21.43
CA LEU A 61 -18.85 9.97 -20.72
C LEU A 61 -20.17 10.72 -20.92
N ALA A 62 -21.30 10.02 -20.84
CA ALA A 62 -22.63 10.62 -20.99
C ALA A 62 -22.93 11.75 -19.97
N THR A 63 -22.11 11.87 -18.92
CA THR A 63 -22.20 12.83 -17.82
C THR A 63 -21.28 14.05 -17.96
N GLY A 64 -20.34 14.07 -18.91
CA GLY A 64 -19.36 15.18 -19.08
C GLY A 64 -17.92 14.70 -19.27
N ARG A 65 -17.00 15.66 -19.44
CA ARG A 65 -15.55 15.45 -19.65
C ARG A 65 -14.80 16.03 -18.46
N ALA A 66 -13.99 15.22 -17.76
CA ALA A 66 -13.06 15.75 -16.79
C ALA A 66 -11.84 16.38 -17.48
N ASP A 67 -11.30 17.42 -16.87
CA ASP A 67 -10.17 18.15 -17.44
C ASP A 67 -8.85 17.40 -17.32
N ALA A 68 -8.55 16.79 -16.17
CA ALA A 68 -7.34 16.00 -15.98
C ALA A 68 -7.59 14.74 -15.13
N VAL A 69 -7.11 13.59 -15.63
CA VAL A 69 -7.29 12.28 -14.99
C VAL A 69 -5.94 11.63 -14.78
N PHE A 70 -5.63 11.33 -13.52
CA PHE A 70 -4.39 10.73 -13.09
C PHE A 70 -4.64 9.44 -12.32
N ASN A 71 -4.68 8.31 -13.00
CA ASN A 71 -4.88 6.97 -12.42
C ASN A 71 -6.08 6.88 -11.43
N ARG A 72 -5.88 7.22 -10.14
CA ARG A 72 -6.90 7.22 -9.07
C ARG A 72 -7.35 8.63 -8.62
N LEU A 73 -6.82 9.69 -9.20
CA LEU A 73 -7.18 11.09 -8.91
C LEU A 73 -7.76 11.77 -10.15
N VAL A 74 -8.86 12.48 -9.98
CA VAL A 74 -9.46 13.36 -10.99
C VAL A 74 -9.31 14.81 -10.54
N ILE A 75 -8.94 15.69 -11.46
CA ILE A 75 -8.92 17.14 -11.23
C ILE A 75 -9.87 17.78 -12.25
N GLU A 76 -10.85 18.51 -11.72
CA GLU A 76 -11.82 19.29 -12.50
C GLU A 76 -11.50 20.78 -12.34
N TYR A 77 -11.27 21.50 -13.44
CA TYR A 77 -11.06 22.93 -13.36
C TYR A 77 -12.38 23.66 -13.40
N GLU A 78 -12.46 24.73 -12.63
CA GLU A 78 -13.59 25.63 -12.61
C GLU A 78 -13.14 27.03 -12.99
N ARG A 79 -14.08 27.85 -13.46
CA ARG A 79 -13.80 29.27 -13.68
C ARG A 79 -13.39 29.92 -12.35
N PRO A 80 -12.31 30.72 -12.30
CA PRO A 80 -11.89 31.39 -11.09
C PRO A 80 -12.98 32.20 -10.40
N GLY A 81 -13.18 31.91 -9.12
CA GLY A 81 -14.18 32.53 -8.26
C GLY A 81 -15.51 31.79 -8.22
N VAL A 82 -15.66 30.65 -8.90
CA VAL A 82 -16.84 29.76 -8.77
C VAL A 82 -16.87 29.09 -7.41
N LEU A 83 -15.72 28.66 -6.89
CA LEU A 83 -15.65 28.03 -5.59
C LEU A 83 -15.65 29.10 -4.50
N LYS A 84 -16.42 28.86 -3.43
CA LYS A 84 -16.59 29.78 -2.31
C LYS A 84 -16.32 29.09 -0.98
N LYS A 85 -15.67 29.80 -0.06
CA LYS A 85 -15.45 29.36 1.33
C LYS A 85 -16.72 28.85 2.02
N THR A 86 -17.85 29.53 1.77
CA THR A 86 -19.19 29.06 2.14
C THR A 86 -19.87 28.51 0.89
N PRO A 87 -20.11 27.19 0.78
CA PRO A 87 -20.60 26.57 -0.44
C PRO A 87 -21.94 27.13 -0.92
N ASP A 88 -21.96 27.67 -2.13
CA ASP A 88 -23.16 28.12 -2.84
C ASP A 88 -23.57 27.11 -3.93
N ALA A 89 -24.47 27.52 -4.83
CA ALA A 89 -24.92 26.64 -5.91
C ALA A 89 -23.80 26.30 -6.90
N GLY A 90 -22.84 27.21 -7.13
CA GLY A 90 -21.69 26.96 -8.00
C GLY A 90 -20.75 25.93 -7.39
N THR A 91 -20.40 26.11 -6.11
CA THR A 91 -19.54 25.17 -5.37
C THR A 91 -20.15 23.77 -5.30
N ARG A 92 -21.47 23.67 -5.05
CA ARG A 92 -22.17 22.37 -5.02
C ARG A 92 -22.21 21.68 -6.40
N ARG A 93 -22.32 22.47 -7.48
CA ARG A 93 -22.29 21.92 -8.84
C ARG A 93 -20.92 21.34 -9.16
N ALA A 94 -19.85 22.06 -8.85
CA ALA A 94 -18.47 21.58 -9.05
C ALA A 94 -18.22 20.28 -8.29
N ALA A 95 -18.64 20.19 -7.03
CA ALA A 95 -18.51 18.97 -6.23
C ALA A 95 -19.31 17.79 -6.84
N GLN A 96 -20.52 18.06 -7.33
CA GLN A 96 -21.36 17.07 -7.98
C GLN A 96 -20.77 16.59 -9.32
N GLN A 97 -20.16 17.48 -10.12
CA GLN A 97 -19.46 17.11 -11.36
C GLN A 97 -18.29 16.16 -11.09
N VAL A 98 -17.47 16.48 -10.09
CA VAL A 98 -16.37 15.59 -9.65
C VAL A 98 -16.93 14.22 -9.24
N LYS A 99 -18.01 14.19 -8.45
CA LYS A 99 -18.65 12.95 -8.01
C LYS A 99 -19.15 12.10 -9.18
N GLU A 100 -19.96 12.67 -10.06
CA GLU A 100 -20.54 11.98 -11.22
C GLU A 100 -19.47 11.43 -12.16
N TYR A 101 -18.35 12.16 -12.29
CA TYR A 101 -17.22 11.68 -13.08
C TYR A 101 -16.56 10.45 -12.46
N LEU A 102 -16.32 10.45 -11.15
CA LEU A 102 -15.75 9.29 -10.44
C LEU A 102 -16.67 8.06 -10.53
N GLU A 103 -17.99 8.23 -10.40
CA GLU A 103 -19.00 7.18 -10.60
C GLU A 103 -18.94 6.60 -12.03
N GLY A 104 -18.83 7.46 -13.04
CA GLY A 104 -18.68 7.06 -14.43
C GLY A 104 -17.37 6.31 -14.70
N LEU A 105 -16.25 6.77 -14.12
CA LEU A 105 -14.94 6.14 -14.27
C LEU A 105 -14.91 4.75 -13.61
N ALA A 106 -15.45 4.61 -12.40
CA ALA A 106 -15.53 3.35 -11.67
C ALA A 106 -16.31 2.29 -12.46
N THR A 107 -17.46 2.68 -13.01
CA THR A 107 -18.31 1.79 -13.80
C THR A 107 -17.60 1.31 -15.07
N LYS A 108 -16.94 2.22 -15.79
CA LYS A 108 -16.31 1.93 -17.08
C LYS A 108 -15.03 1.11 -16.95
N GLU A 109 -14.23 1.35 -15.92
CA GLU A 109 -12.96 0.65 -15.70
C GLU A 109 -13.06 -0.52 -14.70
N HIS A 110 -14.28 -0.89 -14.29
CA HIS A 110 -14.53 -1.90 -13.27
C HIS A 110 -13.69 -1.68 -12.00
N ARG A 111 -13.52 -0.40 -11.61
CA ARG A 111 -12.80 0.00 -10.41
C ARG A 111 -13.78 0.20 -9.25
N GLN A 112 -13.32 -0.07 -8.04
CA GLN A 112 -14.04 0.30 -6.82
C GLN A 112 -14.00 1.84 -6.65
N LEU A 113 -15.12 2.44 -6.25
CA LEU A 113 -15.28 3.90 -6.10
C LEU A 113 -14.41 4.45 -4.98
N GLU A 114 -14.25 3.65 -3.94
CA GLU A 114 -13.46 3.90 -2.72
C GLU A 114 -11.97 4.10 -3.03
N ARG A 115 -11.53 3.66 -4.21
CA ARG A 115 -10.15 3.82 -4.69
C ARG A 115 -9.93 5.11 -5.46
N LEU A 116 -10.97 5.89 -5.71
CA LEU A 116 -10.92 7.10 -6.51
C LEU A 116 -11.12 8.34 -5.62
N ALA A 117 -10.38 9.39 -5.94
CA ALA A 117 -10.54 10.70 -5.32
C ALA A 117 -10.63 11.78 -6.40
N GLY A 118 -11.22 12.91 -6.04
CA GLY A 118 -11.44 14.02 -6.94
C GLY A 118 -11.14 15.36 -6.29
N VAL A 119 -10.71 16.32 -7.10
CA VAL A 119 -10.47 17.70 -6.68
C VAL A 119 -11.10 18.65 -7.68
N ALA A 120 -11.98 19.55 -7.22
CA ALA A 120 -12.38 20.73 -7.99
C ALA A 120 -11.40 21.88 -7.71
N PHE A 121 -11.00 22.62 -8.74
CA PHE A 121 -9.97 23.63 -8.63
C PHE A 121 -10.24 24.86 -9.50
N ASP A 122 -10.41 26.02 -8.88
CA ASP A 122 -10.70 27.28 -9.59
C ASP A 122 -9.56 28.31 -9.53
N GLY A 123 -8.39 27.92 -9.03
CA GLY A 123 -7.24 28.82 -8.84
C GLY A 123 -7.27 29.61 -7.52
N TYR A 124 -8.43 29.88 -6.93
CA TYR A 124 -8.55 30.52 -5.60
C TYR A 124 -8.84 29.51 -4.49
N TYR A 125 -9.57 28.45 -4.79
CA TYR A 125 -9.95 27.39 -3.86
C TYR A 125 -9.75 26.01 -4.48
N LEU A 126 -9.58 25.03 -3.60
CA LEU A 126 -9.60 23.59 -3.89
C LEU A 126 -10.74 22.95 -3.09
N LEU A 127 -11.52 22.07 -3.71
CA LEU A 127 -12.50 21.22 -3.05
C LEU A 127 -12.08 19.77 -3.22
N PHE A 128 -11.77 19.09 -2.12
CA PHE A 128 -11.37 17.68 -2.11
C PHE A 128 -12.59 16.80 -1.86
N GLY A 129 -12.72 15.73 -2.63
CA GLY A 129 -13.80 14.75 -2.45
C GLY A 129 -13.33 13.32 -2.71
N ARG A 130 -13.94 12.36 -2.01
CA ARG A 130 -13.65 10.92 -2.14
C ARG A 130 -14.83 10.08 -1.65
N TYR A 131 -14.87 8.80 -2.04
CA TYR A 131 -15.78 7.84 -1.41
C TYR A 131 -15.15 7.28 -0.12
N MET A 132 -15.93 7.21 0.96
CA MET A 132 -15.62 6.49 2.19
C MET A 132 -16.82 5.65 2.61
N GLY A 133 -16.65 4.33 2.78
CA GLY A 133 -17.74 3.43 3.19
C GLY A 133 -18.96 3.47 2.25
N GLY A 134 -18.73 3.56 0.93
CA GLY A 134 -19.79 3.71 -0.08
C GLY A 134 -20.49 5.07 -0.08
N GLN A 135 -20.07 6.03 0.76
CA GLN A 135 -20.63 7.38 0.80
C GLN A 135 -19.66 8.40 0.20
N TRP A 136 -20.21 9.37 -0.54
CA TRP A 136 -19.47 10.52 -1.02
C TRP A 136 -19.18 11.48 0.14
N ILE A 137 -17.91 11.79 0.34
CA ILE A 137 -17.43 12.73 1.35
C ILE A 137 -16.71 13.86 0.63
N GLU A 138 -17.29 15.06 0.71
CA GLU A 138 -16.69 16.30 0.24
C GLU A 138 -16.23 17.15 1.42
N GLU A 139 -15.04 17.71 1.31
CA GLU A 139 -14.52 18.68 2.26
C GLU A 139 -14.96 20.10 1.89
N ARG A 140 -14.93 21.01 2.87
CA ARG A 140 -15.16 22.43 2.59
C ARG A 140 -14.05 22.96 1.66
N PRO A 141 -14.37 23.88 0.73
CA PRO A 141 -13.35 24.54 -0.08
C PRO A 141 -12.26 25.16 0.78
N VAL A 142 -11.01 24.86 0.44
CA VAL A 142 -9.83 25.43 1.08
C VAL A 142 -9.18 26.44 0.15
N GLU A 143 -8.76 27.57 0.71
CA GLU A 143 -8.06 28.60 -0.05
C GLU A 143 -6.74 28.05 -0.60
N VAL A 144 -6.40 28.44 -1.82
CA VAL A 144 -5.14 28.10 -2.46
C VAL A 144 -4.00 28.85 -1.79
N ASN A 145 -3.07 28.08 -1.22
CA ASN A 145 -1.82 28.52 -0.65
C ASN A 145 -0.78 27.39 -0.77
N LEU A 146 0.44 27.61 -0.30
CA LEU A 146 1.49 26.59 -0.37
C LEU A 146 1.10 25.26 0.26
N HIS A 147 0.40 25.28 1.40
CA HIS A 147 0.01 24.07 2.11
C HIS A 147 -1.11 23.30 1.38
N SER A 148 -2.13 23.98 0.87
CA SER A 148 -3.21 23.32 0.12
C SER A 148 -2.73 22.76 -1.22
N LEU A 149 -1.76 23.43 -1.87
CA LEU A 149 -1.11 22.95 -3.09
C LEU A 149 -0.16 21.77 -2.81
N GLU A 150 0.59 21.80 -1.72
CA GLU A 150 1.36 20.63 -1.26
C GLU A 150 0.45 19.43 -1.02
N ARG A 151 -0.73 19.65 -0.44
CA ARG A 151 -1.73 18.61 -0.24
C ARG A 151 -2.25 18.06 -1.58
N LEU A 152 -2.59 18.92 -2.55
CA LEU A 152 -2.98 18.50 -3.90
C LEU A 152 -1.90 17.64 -4.56
N LEU A 153 -0.64 18.10 -4.53
CA LEU A 153 0.49 17.37 -5.10
C LEU A 153 0.80 16.07 -4.34
N THR A 154 0.51 16.03 -3.04
CA THR A 154 0.60 14.81 -2.24
C THR A 154 -0.44 13.78 -2.68
N TRP A 155 -1.71 14.19 -2.86
CA TRP A 155 -2.76 13.34 -3.41
C TRP A 155 -2.41 12.87 -4.81
N LEU A 156 -1.98 13.81 -5.67
CA LEU A 156 -1.56 13.51 -7.03
C LEU A 156 -0.43 12.50 -7.02
N SER A 157 0.58 12.65 -6.17
CA SER A 157 1.72 11.73 -6.16
C SER A 157 1.41 10.37 -5.51
N GLY A 158 0.59 10.31 -4.47
CA GLY A 158 0.31 9.08 -3.72
C GLY A 158 -0.82 8.22 -4.28
N LEU A 159 -1.76 8.83 -5.02
CA LEU A 159 -2.85 8.11 -5.69
C LEU A 159 -2.43 7.65 -7.10
N THR A 160 -1.27 8.05 -7.58
CA THR A 160 -0.81 7.71 -8.93
C THR A 160 0.43 6.82 -8.97
N SER A 161 1.21 6.74 -7.89
CA SER A 161 2.37 5.85 -7.78
C SER A 161 2.07 4.56 -7.01
N GLY A 162 2.76 3.47 -7.39
CA GLY A 162 2.78 2.17 -6.70
C GLY A 162 1.45 1.42 -6.65
N ILE A 163 1.51 0.17 -6.20
CA ILE A 163 0.34 -0.67 -5.94
C ILE A 163 -0.34 -0.17 -4.67
N ALA A 164 -1.65 0.03 -4.70
CA ALA A 164 -2.39 0.45 -3.51
C ALA A 164 -2.32 -0.64 -2.42
N LEU A 165 -2.03 -0.24 -1.18
CA LEU A 165 -2.05 -1.16 -0.05
C LEU A 165 -3.51 -1.41 0.37
N THR A 166 -4.16 -2.37 -0.29
CA THR A 166 -5.57 -2.75 -0.08
C THR A 166 -5.67 -4.26 0.09
N SER A 167 -6.72 -4.74 0.77
CA SER A 167 -6.92 -6.17 1.03
C SER A 167 -6.97 -7.00 -0.26
N GLU A 168 -7.60 -6.51 -1.32
CA GLU A 168 -7.66 -7.24 -2.60
C GLU A 168 -6.32 -7.29 -3.32
N ASN A 169 -5.53 -6.21 -3.29
CA ASN A 169 -4.20 -6.22 -3.90
C ASN A 169 -3.27 -7.17 -3.15
N LEU A 170 -3.31 -7.13 -1.81
CA LEU A 170 -2.54 -8.06 -0.99
C LEU A 170 -2.99 -9.51 -1.23
N HIS A 171 -4.29 -9.78 -1.29
CA HIS A 171 -4.81 -11.10 -1.60
C HIS A 171 -4.36 -11.57 -2.99
N ARG A 172 -4.44 -10.70 -4.00
CA ARG A 172 -3.99 -10.98 -5.37
C ARG A 172 -2.50 -11.33 -5.41
N ASP A 173 -1.65 -10.64 -4.65
CA ASP A 173 -0.20 -10.76 -4.78
C ASP A 173 0.45 -11.74 -3.80
N PHE A 174 -0.14 -11.90 -2.61
CA PHE A 174 0.39 -12.69 -1.50
C PHE A 174 -0.50 -13.88 -1.13
N GLY A 175 -1.61 -14.11 -1.86
CA GLY A 175 -2.46 -15.27 -1.69
C GLY A 175 -1.71 -16.59 -1.92
N ILE A 176 -2.13 -17.66 -1.23
CA ILE A 176 -1.47 -18.97 -1.28
C ILE A 176 -1.48 -19.62 -2.66
N GLU A 177 -2.44 -19.24 -3.51
CA GLU A 177 -2.59 -19.75 -4.88
C GLU A 177 -1.58 -19.13 -5.86
N GLN A 178 -0.87 -18.07 -5.45
CA GLN A 178 0.10 -17.38 -6.31
C GLN A 178 1.41 -18.16 -6.44
N PRO A 179 1.95 -18.38 -7.65
CA PRO A 179 3.20 -19.11 -7.84
C PRO A 179 4.37 -18.56 -7.01
N ARG A 180 4.43 -17.24 -6.80
CA ARG A 180 5.42 -16.59 -5.92
C ARG A 180 5.30 -17.10 -4.48
N THR A 181 4.09 -17.07 -3.92
CA THR A 181 3.79 -17.56 -2.57
C THR A 181 4.08 -19.04 -2.44
N GLN A 182 3.71 -19.86 -3.43
CA GLN A 182 4.00 -21.30 -3.43
C GLN A 182 5.51 -21.56 -3.37
N ASN A 183 6.32 -20.81 -4.14
CA ASN A 183 7.78 -20.91 -4.10
C ASN A 183 8.36 -20.48 -2.75
N ILE A 184 7.84 -19.41 -2.15
CA ILE A 184 8.25 -18.92 -0.82
C ILE A 184 7.97 -19.98 0.24
N LEU A 185 6.73 -20.45 0.31
CA LEU A 185 6.32 -21.52 1.22
C LEU A 185 7.18 -22.76 0.98
N GLY A 186 7.49 -23.11 -0.27
CA GLY A 186 8.32 -24.26 -0.62
C GLY A 186 9.73 -24.15 -0.06
N GLY A 187 10.34 -22.96 -0.17
CA GLY A 187 11.64 -22.66 0.42
C GLY A 187 11.65 -22.80 1.94
N LEU A 188 10.64 -22.24 2.60
CA LEU A 188 10.48 -22.33 4.06
C LEU A 188 10.22 -23.78 4.51
N PHE A 189 9.37 -24.52 3.79
CA PHE A 189 9.04 -25.90 4.13
C PHE A 189 10.24 -26.85 4.04
N GLN A 190 11.11 -26.68 3.04
CA GLN A 190 12.35 -27.45 2.95
C GLN A 190 13.33 -27.08 4.06
N ALA A 191 13.40 -25.80 4.44
CA ALA A 191 14.26 -25.34 5.51
C ALA A 191 13.82 -25.86 6.88
N ILE A 192 12.52 -25.85 7.21
CA ILE A 192 12.03 -26.40 8.48
C ILE A 192 12.25 -27.90 8.55
N ARG A 193 12.04 -28.64 7.46
CA ARG A 193 12.33 -30.09 7.42
C ARG A 193 13.78 -30.38 7.79
N SER A 194 14.71 -29.67 7.16
CA SER A 194 16.14 -29.82 7.42
C SER A 194 16.51 -29.42 8.86
N ALA A 195 15.89 -28.37 9.39
CA ALA A 195 16.17 -27.87 10.74
C ALA A 195 15.64 -28.78 11.86
N LEU A 196 14.59 -29.56 11.59
CA LEU A 196 13.99 -30.52 12.52
C LEU A 196 14.69 -31.90 12.52
N GLU A 197 15.58 -32.17 11.57
CA GLU A 197 16.36 -33.42 11.54
C GLU A 197 17.53 -33.40 12.55
N GLY A 198 17.95 -32.21 13.01
CA GLY A 198 18.97 -32.06 14.05
C GLY A 198 18.41 -32.28 15.47
N GLN A 199 19.18 -32.96 16.32
CA GLN A 199 18.86 -33.10 17.75
C GLN A 199 19.05 -31.77 18.48
N ASP A 200 18.13 -31.41 19.38
CA ASP A 200 18.15 -30.21 20.24
C ASP A 200 18.43 -28.88 19.51
N SER A 201 17.69 -28.62 18.42
CA SER A 201 17.75 -27.32 17.74
C SER A 201 16.77 -26.31 18.36
N LEU A 202 17.17 -25.03 18.48
CA LEU A 202 16.28 -23.93 18.87
C LEU A 202 15.01 -23.90 18.00
N VAL A 203 15.17 -24.18 16.70
CA VAL A 203 14.06 -24.26 15.74
C VAL A 203 13.08 -25.38 16.11
N GLY A 204 13.57 -26.54 16.54
CA GLY A 204 12.74 -27.62 17.07
C GLY A 204 11.97 -27.19 18.32
N GLY A 205 12.62 -26.49 19.24
CA GLY A 205 11.96 -25.92 20.42
C GLY A 205 10.83 -24.94 20.06
N LEU A 206 11.07 -24.01 19.13
CA LEU A 206 10.05 -23.05 18.66
C LEU A 206 8.87 -23.75 17.97
N PHE A 207 9.15 -24.76 17.14
CA PHE A 207 8.11 -25.55 16.49
C PHE A 207 7.24 -26.31 17.50
N GLU A 208 7.86 -26.95 18.49
CA GLU A 208 7.16 -27.69 19.54
C GLU A 208 6.32 -26.77 20.43
N GLN A 209 6.83 -25.58 20.78
CA GLN A 209 6.05 -24.58 21.49
C GLN A 209 4.82 -24.15 20.68
N TRP A 210 4.99 -23.81 19.41
CA TRP A 210 3.86 -23.49 18.52
C TRP A 210 2.86 -24.65 18.48
N ARG A 211 3.34 -25.90 18.35
CA ARG A 211 2.47 -27.09 18.28
C ARG A 211 1.63 -27.25 19.55
N LEU A 212 2.21 -27.04 20.73
CA LEU A 212 1.49 -27.09 22.00
C LEU A 212 0.39 -26.02 22.05
N PHE A 213 0.74 -24.75 21.82
CA PHE A 213 -0.22 -23.64 21.82
C PHE A 213 -1.34 -23.84 20.79
N PHE A 214 -1.00 -24.28 19.59
CA PHE A 214 -1.99 -24.50 18.54
C PHE A 214 -2.92 -25.66 18.91
N SER A 215 -2.44 -26.71 19.59
CA SER A 215 -3.26 -27.84 20.05
C SER A 215 -4.25 -27.49 21.17
N GLU A 216 -4.04 -26.40 21.90
CA GLU A 216 -5.01 -25.91 22.88
C GLU A 216 -6.21 -25.22 22.21
N ALA A 217 -6.00 -24.62 21.03
CA ALA A 217 -7.03 -23.86 20.32
C ALA A 217 -7.88 -24.72 19.35
N ILE A 218 -7.40 -25.88 18.95
CA ILE A 218 -8.06 -26.77 17.99
C ILE A 218 -7.84 -28.24 18.32
N ASP A 219 -8.85 -29.06 18.04
CA ASP A 219 -8.73 -30.51 18.13
C ASP A 219 -7.85 -31.05 16.99
N TYR A 220 -6.61 -31.40 17.30
CA TYR A 220 -5.63 -31.93 16.35
C TYR A 220 -6.05 -33.23 15.69
N SER A 221 -6.74 -34.11 16.44
CA SER A 221 -7.18 -35.39 15.92
C SER A 221 -8.26 -35.21 14.85
N GLU A 222 -9.05 -34.15 14.98
CA GLU A 222 -10.06 -33.74 14.01
C GLU A 222 -9.46 -32.88 12.88
N ALA A 223 -8.50 -32.01 13.17
CA ALA A 223 -7.91 -31.07 12.19
C ALA A 223 -6.91 -31.75 11.24
N PHE A 224 -6.09 -32.66 11.76
CA PHE A 224 -5.01 -33.33 11.01
C PHE A 224 -5.22 -34.84 10.85
N GLY A 225 -6.38 -35.35 11.28
CA GLY A 225 -6.73 -36.76 11.21
C GLY A 225 -8.15 -37.01 10.70
N GLY A 226 -8.48 -38.29 10.49
CA GLY A 226 -9.84 -38.74 10.22
C GLY A 226 -10.48 -38.16 8.95
N ARG A 227 -11.76 -37.77 9.05
CA ARG A 227 -12.63 -37.39 7.91
C ARG A 227 -12.32 -36.00 7.33
N LYS A 228 -11.60 -35.12 8.04
CA LYS A 228 -11.27 -33.76 7.59
C LYS A 228 -9.92 -33.68 6.85
N LEU A 229 -9.13 -34.76 6.86
CA LEU A 229 -7.83 -34.82 6.18
C LEU A 229 -7.93 -34.64 4.65
N GLU A 230 -8.99 -35.16 4.01
CA GLU A 230 -9.18 -35.00 2.56
C GLU A 230 -9.51 -33.55 2.14
N PRO A 231 -10.47 -32.84 2.78
CA PRO A 231 -10.64 -31.40 2.59
C PRO A 231 -9.37 -30.59 2.84
N LEU A 232 -8.61 -30.93 3.89
CA LEU A 232 -7.33 -30.30 4.22
C LEU A 232 -6.31 -30.50 3.09
N ARG A 233 -6.13 -31.73 2.60
CA ARG A 233 -5.26 -32.05 1.47
C ARG A 233 -5.63 -31.24 0.22
N LYS A 234 -6.93 -31.13 -0.08
CA LYS A 234 -7.42 -30.33 -1.21
C LYS A 234 -7.08 -28.85 -1.04
N TRP A 235 -7.13 -28.32 0.18
CA TRP A 235 -6.77 -26.94 0.46
C TRP A 235 -5.27 -26.70 0.40
N VAL A 236 -4.46 -27.59 0.97
CA VAL A 236 -2.98 -27.53 0.91
C VAL A 236 -2.48 -27.59 -0.55
N ARG A 237 -3.15 -28.35 -1.42
CA ARG A 237 -2.89 -28.36 -2.87
C ARG A 237 -3.03 -27.01 -3.54
N LYS A 238 -3.90 -26.12 -3.06
CA LYS A 238 -4.01 -24.74 -3.56
C LYS A 238 -2.72 -23.96 -3.32
N ALA A 239 -1.98 -24.29 -2.27
CA ALA A 239 -0.67 -23.72 -1.99
C ALA A 239 0.48 -24.39 -2.76
N GLY A 240 0.19 -25.32 -3.68
CA GLY A 240 1.21 -26.05 -4.44
C GLY A 240 1.88 -27.18 -3.67
N PHE A 241 1.27 -27.66 -2.58
CA PHE A 241 1.80 -28.73 -1.73
C PHE A 241 0.95 -29.98 -1.75
N GLU A 242 1.59 -31.12 -1.53
CA GLU A 242 0.92 -32.36 -1.15
C GLU A 242 1.38 -32.78 0.24
N VAL A 243 0.43 -33.11 1.11
CA VAL A 243 0.69 -33.60 2.47
C VAL A 243 0.10 -35.00 2.62
N HIS A 244 0.94 -35.96 3.01
CA HIS A 244 0.55 -37.36 3.12
C HIS A 244 0.35 -37.77 4.57
N THR A 245 1.05 -37.12 5.50
CA THR A 245 1.00 -37.41 6.94
C THR A 245 0.54 -36.21 7.78
N ALA A 246 0.05 -36.47 9.00
CA ALA A 246 -0.30 -35.42 9.96
C ALA A 246 0.91 -34.52 10.30
N GLN A 247 2.10 -35.12 10.42
CA GLN A 247 3.35 -34.39 10.70
C GLN A 247 3.73 -33.43 9.56
N GLU A 248 3.53 -33.85 8.30
CA GLU A 248 3.73 -32.96 7.16
C GLU A 248 2.71 -31.82 7.13
N ALA A 249 1.46 -32.10 7.50
CA ALA A 249 0.44 -31.08 7.64
C ALA A 249 0.80 -30.08 8.74
N GLU A 250 1.18 -30.52 9.94
CA GLU A 250 1.63 -29.64 11.03
C GLU A 250 2.77 -28.71 10.60
N ARG A 251 3.80 -29.26 9.94
CA ARG A 251 4.92 -28.48 9.40
C ARG A 251 4.46 -27.46 8.37
N PHE A 252 3.51 -27.82 7.52
CA PHE A 252 2.96 -26.91 6.51
C PHE A 252 2.22 -25.75 7.17
N PHE A 253 1.37 -26.01 8.17
CA PHE A 253 0.67 -24.95 8.89
C PHE A 253 1.62 -24.04 9.67
N PHE A 254 2.67 -24.58 10.29
CA PHE A 254 3.70 -23.77 10.93
C PHE A 254 4.37 -22.81 9.93
N VAL A 255 4.74 -23.31 8.75
CA VAL A 255 5.32 -22.50 7.67
C VAL A 255 4.32 -21.46 7.14
N LEU A 256 3.06 -21.82 7.03
CA LEU A 256 2.03 -20.91 6.56
C LEU A 256 1.77 -19.78 7.56
N HIS A 257 1.66 -20.10 8.85
CA HIS A 257 1.55 -19.09 9.90
C HIS A 257 2.81 -18.22 9.95
N THR A 258 4.00 -18.81 9.77
CA THR A 258 5.25 -18.05 9.65
C THR A 258 5.18 -17.05 8.51
N TYR A 259 4.71 -17.47 7.34
CA TYR A 259 4.58 -16.62 6.17
C TYR A 259 3.64 -15.43 6.42
N PHE A 260 2.46 -15.66 7.00
CA PHE A 260 1.52 -14.58 7.28
C PHE A 260 2.00 -13.65 8.40
N ALA A 261 2.58 -14.20 9.47
CA ALA A 261 3.15 -13.40 10.55
C ALA A 261 4.26 -12.48 10.01
N LEU A 262 5.16 -13.03 9.18
CA LEU A 262 6.20 -12.26 8.52
C LEU A 262 5.61 -11.19 7.59
N LEU A 263 4.61 -11.54 6.78
CA LEU A 263 3.96 -10.59 5.86
C LEU A 263 3.37 -9.40 6.62
N VAL A 264 2.63 -9.65 7.70
CA VAL A 264 2.06 -8.59 8.56
C VAL A 264 3.16 -7.72 9.17
N LYS A 265 4.25 -8.32 9.67
CA LYS A 265 5.40 -7.57 10.22
C LYS A 265 6.05 -6.67 9.17
N LEU A 266 6.24 -7.18 7.96
CA LEU A 266 6.80 -6.41 6.85
C LEU A 266 5.85 -5.31 6.38
N LEU A 267 4.54 -5.54 6.37
CA LEU A 267 3.54 -4.52 6.08
C LEU A 267 3.54 -3.41 7.13
N ALA A 268 3.60 -3.76 8.41
CA ALA A 268 3.72 -2.81 9.51
C ALA A 268 5.01 -1.98 9.39
N TRP A 269 6.14 -2.62 9.05
CA TRP A 269 7.39 -1.91 8.78
C TRP A 269 7.25 -0.98 7.57
N LEU A 270 6.67 -1.44 6.45
CA LEU A 270 6.43 -0.61 5.26
C LEU A 270 5.58 0.63 5.61
N ALA A 271 4.48 0.44 6.36
CA ALA A 271 3.59 1.51 6.80
C ALA A 271 4.32 2.55 7.67
N LEU A 272 5.06 2.09 8.69
CA LEU A 272 5.78 2.95 9.63
C LEU A 272 6.95 3.69 8.96
N SER A 273 7.71 2.98 8.12
CA SER A 273 8.87 3.57 7.44
C SER A 273 8.48 4.78 6.57
N ARG A 274 7.25 4.79 6.03
CA ARG A 274 6.76 5.92 5.23
C ARG A 274 6.17 7.05 6.07
N HIS A 275 5.43 6.74 7.14
CA HIS A 275 4.82 7.75 8.02
C HIS A 275 5.85 8.47 8.89
N LEU A 276 6.93 7.80 9.29
CA LEU A 276 7.89 8.29 10.28
C LEU A 276 9.31 8.49 9.72
N GLY A 277 9.58 8.03 8.50
CA GLY A 277 10.90 7.96 7.86
C GLY A 277 11.60 9.29 7.56
N VAL A 278 11.04 10.45 7.96
CA VAL A 278 11.71 11.75 7.85
C VAL A 278 12.77 11.95 8.95
N LYS A 279 12.73 11.19 10.06
CA LYS A 279 13.60 11.50 11.21
C LYS A 279 14.91 10.71 11.31
N LEU A 280 15.03 9.44 10.89
CA LEU A 280 16.15 8.58 11.34
C LEU A 280 16.54 7.41 10.40
N GLY A 281 16.69 7.62 9.07
CA GLY A 281 17.40 6.67 8.19
C GLY A 281 16.86 5.23 8.19
N ALA A 282 15.54 5.06 8.30
CA ALA A 282 14.89 3.75 8.25
C ALA A 282 15.22 3.04 6.93
N ALA A 283 15.62 1.76 6.99
CA ALA A 283 15.95 1.01 5.79
C ALA A 283 14.74 0.93 4.85
N SER A 284 14.90 1.39 3.61
CA SER A 284 13.92 1.16 2.55
C SER A 284 13.97 -0.30 2.11
N PHE A 285 12.84 -0.84 1.65
CA PHE A 285 12.78 -2.22 1.15
C PHE A 285 13.68 -2.40 -0.08
N ALA A 286 13.79 -1.38 -0.94
CA ALA A 286 14.83 -1.27 -1.97
C ALA A 286 16.28 -1.45 -1.44
N GLY A 287 16.59 -0.91 -0.26
CA GLY A 287 17.89 -1.12 0.40
C GLY A 287 18.06 -2.55 0.94
N LEU A 288 16.99 -3.17 1.44
CA LEU A 288 17.03 -4.56 1.92
C LEU A 288 17.18 -5.57 0.77
N THR A 289 16.52 -5.34 -0.35
CA THR A 289 16.57 -6.24 -1.52
C THR A 289 17.93 -6.26 -2.20
N THR A 290 18.72 -5.19 -2.07
CA THR A 290 20.06 -5.05 -2.64
C THR A 290 21.20 -5.32 -1.65
N ALA A 291 20.90 -5.35 -0.34
CA ALA A 291 21.87 -5.70 0.69
C ALA A 291 22.42 -7.12 0.54
N ASP A 292 23.65 -7.36 1.00
CA ASP A 292 24.21 -8.71 1.10
C ASP A 292 23.41 -9.57 2.10
N GLY A 293 23.55 -10.90 2.00
CA GLY A 293 22.76 -11.84 2.80
C GLY A 293 22.93 -11.70 4.32
N GLN A 294 24.12 -11.33 4.80
CA GLN A 294 24.34 -11.12 6.24
C GLN A 294 23.66 -9.84 6.71
N THR A 295 23.77 -8.77 5.93
CA THR A 295 23.08 -7.52 6.21
C THR A 295 21.56 -7.70 6.19
N LEU A 296 21.00 -8.42 5.22
CA LEU A 296 19.57 -8.72 5.15
C LEU A 296 19.11 -9.49 6.40
N ARG A 297 19.83 -10.55 6.78
CA ARG A 297 19.53 -11.34 7.97
C ARG A 297 19.56 -10.48 9.24
N ARG A 298 20.56 -9.63 9.40
CA ARG A 298 20.67 -8.70 10.55
C ARG A 298 19.47 -7.74 10.62
N ARG A 299 19.08 -7.14 9.50
CA ARG A 299 17.95 -6.20 9.44
C ARG A 299 16.61 -6.87 9.75
N LEU A 300 16.40 -8.09 9.27
CA LEU A 300 15.23 -8.87 9.64
C LEU A 300 15.24 -9.25 11.12
N HIS A 301 16.40 -9.58 11.69
CA HIS A 301 16.52 -9.80 13.13
C HIS A 301 16.20 -8.54 13.96
N GLU A 302 16.62 -7.35 13.51
CA GLU A 302 16.24 -6.06 14.13
C GLU A 302 14.72 -5.82 14.08
N MET A 303 14.06 -6.23 13.00
CA MET A 303 12.59 -6.17 12.88
C MET A 303 11.90 -7.15 13.84
N GLU A 304 12.32 -8.43 13.85
CA GLU A 304 11.71 -9.48 14.67
C GLU A 304 11.89 -9.26 16.19
N SER A 305 12.97 -8.60 16.59
CA SER A 305 13.24 -8.23 17.99
C SER A 305 12.49 -6.97 18.44
N GLY A 306 11.65 -6.40 17.59
CA GLY A 306 10.96 -5.16 17.90
C GLY A 306 11.87 -3.92 17.90
N GLY A 307 13.16 -4.04 17.58
CA GLY A 307 14.14 -2.95 17.67
C GLY A 307 13.78 -1.75 16.79
N ILE A 308 13.20 -2.03 15.62
CA ILE A 308 12.69 -0.99 14.71
C ILE A 308 11.52 -0.25 15.36
N PHE A 309 10.61 -0.95 16.03
CA PHE A 309 9.41 -0.36 16.66
C PHE A 309 9.74 0.39 17.97
N HIS A 310 10.69 -0.13 18.75
CA HIS A 310 11.26 0.51 19.93
C HIS A 310 11.89 1.86 19.63
N ALA A 311 12.63 1.97 18.52
CA ALA A 311 13.19 3.24 18.06
C ALA A 311 12.11 4.33 17.82
N TYR A 312 10.85 3.92 17.67
CA TYR A 312 9.69 4.79 17.50
C TYR A 312 8.76 4.83 18.72
N GLY A 313 9.18 4.31 19.88
CA GLY A 313 8.39 4.32 21.11
C GLY A 313 7.19 3.37 21.10
N ILE A 314 7.11 2.46 20.13
CA ILE A 314 6.08 1.43 20.05
C ILE A 314 6.67 0.15 20.68
N GLN A 315 6.14 -0.23 21.85
CA GLN A 315 6.55 -1.45 22.57
C GLN A 315 5.56 -2.58 22.30
N ASN A 316 6.03 -3.83 22.31
CA ASN A 316 5.22 -5.05 22.23
C ASN A 316 4.34 -5.21 20.99
N LEU A 317 4.58 -4.48 19.89
CA LEU A 317 3.72 -4.61 18.70
C LEU A 317 3.95 -5.95 17.99
N LEU A 318 5.22 -6.40 17.88
CA LEU A 318 5.63 -7.53 17.03
C LEU A 318 6.86 -8.31 17.58
N GLU A 319 7.08 -8.31 18.89
CA GLU A 319 8.29 -8.91 19.49
C GLU A 319 8.21 -10.44 19.63
N GLY A 320 9.25 -11.13 19.13
CA GLY A 320 9.69 -12.43 19.65
C GLY A 320 8.66 -13.56 19.67
N ASP A 321 8.19 -13.99 18.50
CA ASP A 321 7.31 -15.16 18.36
C ASP A 321 8.03 -16.39 17.78
N PHE A 322 7.34 -17.54 17.84
CA PHE A 322 7.78 -18.82 17.25
C PHE A 322 8.12 -18.71 15.76
N PHE A 323 7.59 -17.69 15.07
CA PHE A 323 7.67 -17.50 13.63
C PHE A 323 8.97 -16.83 13.17
N SER A 324 9.82 -16.37 14.10
CA SER A 324 11.18 -15.89 13.79
C SER A 324 12.19 -17.00 13.48
N TRP A 325 11.77 -18.29 13.52
CA TRP A 325 12.66 -19.46 13.37
C TRP A 325 13.54 -19.46 12.11
N TYR A 326 13.06 -18.84 11.02
CA TYR A 326 13.76 -18.77 9.73
C TYR A 326 15.11 -18.05 9.84
N LEU A 327 15.27 -17.16 10.84
CA LEU A 327 16.53 -16.49 11.14
C LEU A 327 17.58 -17.46 11.71
N TYR A 328 17.17 -18.55 12.34
CA TYR A 328 18.05 -19.57 12.92
C TYR A 328 18.31 -20.73 11.96
N ALA A 329 17.43 -20.94 10.96
CA ALA A 329 17.59 -21.91 9.88
C ALA A 329 18.11 -21.28 8.56
N TRP A 330 18.78 -20.12 8.65
CA TRP A 330 19.12 -19.29 7.48
C TRP A 330 19.93 -20.03 6.42
N ASN A 331 19.46 -19.96 5.17
CA ASN A 331 20.14 -20.50 4.00
C ASN A 331 19.72 -19.72 2.74
N ASN A 332 20.34 -20.01 1.59
CA ASN A 332 20.06 -19.32 0.32
C ASN A 332 18.60 -19.43 -0.13
N ARG A 333 17.89 -20.51 0.23
CA ARG A 333 16.48 -20.70 -0.13
C ARG A 333 15.59 -19.75 0.67
N ILE A 334 15.83 -19.66 1.99
CA ILE A 334 15.16 -18.68 2.86
C ILE A 334 15.45 -17.27 2.36
N GLU A 335 16.72 -16.96 2.12
CA GLU A 335 17.12 -15.63 1.65
C GLU A 335 16.39 -15.24 0.36
N ASN A 336 16.37 -16.13 -0.64
CA ASN A 336 15.69 -15.88 -1.91
C ASN A 336 14.17 -15.71 -1.72
N ALA A 337 13.54 -16.55 -0.88
CA ALA A 337 12.12 -16.45 -0.58
C ALA A 337 11.77 -15.09 0.06
N LEU A 338 12.56 -14.65 1.04
CA LEU A 338 12.35 -13.37 1.71
C LEU A 338 12.57 -12.18 0.76
N ARG A 339 13.57 -12.25 -0.11
CA ARG A 339 13.79 -11.23 -1.15
C ARG A 339 12.62 -11.12 -2.11
N GLU A 340 11.95 -12.22 -2.47
CA GLU A 340 10.77 -12.18 -3.33
C GLU A 340 9.55 -11.51 -2.67
N ILE A 341 9.39 -11.65 -1.34
CA ILE A 341 8.38 -10.90 -0.58
C ILE A 341 8.73 -9.41 -0.59
N LEU A 342 9.97 -9.08 -0.22
CA LEU A 342 10.44 -7.69 -0.10
C LEU A 342 10.37 -6.94 -1.42
N LYS A 343 10.78 -7.56 -2.54
CA LYS A 343 10.67 -6.98 -3.88
C LYS A 343 9.23 -6.62 -4.22
N ARG A 344 8.28 -7.53 -3.95
CA ARG A 344 6.87 -7.26 -4.27
C ARG A 344 6.30 -6.18 -3.36
N LEU A 345 6.65 -6.17 -2.06
CA LEU A 345 6.22 -5.12 -1.14
C LEU A 345 6.82 -3.75 -1.46
N ASP A 346 8.02 -3.68 -2.03
CA ASP A 346 8.64 -2.42 -2.47
C ASP A 346 7.85 -1.72 -3.60
N GLU A 347 7.03 -2.47 -4.35
CA GLU A 347 6.14 -1.91 -5.38
C GLU A 347 4.87 -1.27 -4.81
N TYR A 348 4.55 -1.50 -3.53
CA TYR A 348 3.38 -0.93 -2.88
C TYR A 348 3.62 0.50 -2.41
N ASP A 349 2.60 1.36 -2.53
CA ASP A 349 2.61 2.71 -1.98
C ASP A 349 1.81 2.77 -0.67
N PRO A 350 2.47 2.79 0.50
CA PRO A 350 1.78 2.86 1.80
C PRO A 350 1.10 4.21 2.05
N THR A 351 1.29 5.22 1.18
CA THR A 351 0.55 6.50 1.27
C THR A 351 -0.96 6.28 1.12
N THR A 352 -1.38 5.16 0.54
CA THR A 352 -2.81 4.77 0.51
C THR A 352 -3.40 4.55 1.89
N LEU A 353 -2.62 4.14 2.91
CA LEU A 353 -3.10 4.01 4.29
C LEU A 353 -3.60 5.34 4.86
N THR A 354 -2.90 6.44 4.55
CA THR A 354 -3.27 7.78 5.02
C THR A 354 -4.39 8.38 4.18
N LEU A 355 -4.32 8.17 2.86
CA LEU A 355 -5.23 8.80 1.89
C LEU A 355 -6.57 8.05 1.75
N LEU A 356 -6.61 6.76 2.04
CA LEU A 356 -7.77 5.87 1.92
C LEU A 356 -7.85 4.90 3.14
N PRO A 357 -8.06 5.41 4.37
CA PRO A 357 -7.96 4.59 5.58
C PRO A 357 -8.99 3.45 5.68
N GLU A 358 -10.16 3.57 5.06
CA GLU A 358 -11.19 2.53 5.09
C GLU A 358 -10.78 1.24 4.35
N GLU A 359 -10.07 1.33 3.21
CA GLU A 359 -9.55 0.14 2.49
C GLU A 359 -8.49 -0.61 3.28
N THR A 360 -7.98 0.02 4.34
CA THR A 360 -6.91 -0.50 5.19
C THR A 360 -7.41 -0.99 6.55
N ARG A 361 -8.69 -0.77 6.84
CA ARG A 361 -9.33 -1.19 8.09
C ARG A 361 -9.54 -2.70 8.16
N ASP A 362 -9.69 -3.34 6.99
CA ASP A 362 -9.86 -4.78 6.83
C ASP A 362 -8.53 -5.53 6.56
N LEU A 363 -7.38 -4.85 6.70
CA LEU A 363 -6.04 -5.41 6.49
C LEU A 363 -5.54 -6.29 7.64
#